data_AF-A0A0J0XNM5-F1
#
_entry.id   AF-A0A0J0XNM5-F1
#
_cell.length_a   1.000
_cell.length_b   1.000
_cell.length_c   1.000
_cell.angle_alpha   90.00
_cell.angle_beta   90.00
_cell.angle_gamma   90.00
#
_symmetry.space_group_name_H-M   'P 1'
#
loop_
_entity.id
_entity.type
_entity.pdbx_description
1 polymer ?
#
loop_
_entity_poly.entity_id
_entity_poly.type
_entity_poly.pdbx_seq_one_letter_code
_entity_poly.pdbx_strand_id
1 'polypeptide(L)'
;MFALVFATLAALATAAPICAPAAEQSQAAAPAPVLAATDGNTTTSSTTGSSTGDATYYAVGLGACGWTNTDSEMVVAMNAPDWAAGKHCGQYVQITGPAGTATAKVVDLCPGCASGDLDMSPVLFEAVIGDKGIGRAKMDWSFTGQVDSAAAPNAHALAGLQ
;
A
#
# COMPACT_ATOMS: atom_id res chain seq x y z
N MET A 1 -24.01 67.35 -36.00
CA MET A 1 -24.01 66.38 -37.12
C MET A 1 -24.19 65.01 -36.49
N PHE A 2 -25.43 64.52 -36.45
CA PHE A 2 -25.93 63.30 -37.16
C PHE A 2 -25.22 62.01 -36.69
N ALA A 3 -25.88 60.92 -36.28
CA ALA A 3 -27.27 60.60 -35.98
C ALA A 3 -27.26 59.22 -35.27
N LEU A 4 -28.24 58.98 -34.40
CA LEU A 4 -28.66 57.66 -33.92
C LEU A 4 -29.15 56.78 -35.08
N VAL A 5 -28.98 55.44 -35.02
CA VAL A 5 -30.10 54.46 -35.05
C VAL A 5 -29.64 53.12 -34.43
N PHE A 6 -30.49 52.59 -33.55
CA PHE A 6 -30.47 51.27 -32.90
C PHE A 6 -30.97 50.14 -33.83
N ALA A 7 -30.53 48.89 -33.64
CA ALA A 7 -31.44 47.74 -33.75
C ALA A 7 -30.88 46.48 -33.05
N THR A 8 -31.68 46.00 -32.11
CA THR A 8 -31.56 44.83 -31.25
C THR A 8 -31.91 43.51 -31.96
N LEU A 9 -31.33 42.40 -31.52
CA LEU A 9 -32.10 41.16 -31.40
C LEU A 9 -31.63 40.35 -30.18
N ALA A 10 -32.52 40.25 -29.19
CA ALA A 10 -32.43 39.35 -28.05
C ALA A 10 -33.11 38.02 -28.41
N ALA A 11 -32.59 36.90 -27.92
CA ALA A 11 -33.31 35.64 -27.86
C ALA A 11 -33.19 35.05 -26.44
N LEU A 12 -34.35 34.64 -25.93
CA LEU A 12 -34.69 34.35 -24.54
C LEU A 12 -34.34 32.93 -24.09
N ALA A 13 -34.20 32.79 -22.77
CA ALA A 13 -33.96 31.60 -21.98
C ALA A 13 -35.13 30.60 -21.91
N THR A 14 -34.85 29.34 -21.58
CA THR A 14 -35.77 28.44 -20.83
C THR A 14 -35.02 27.42 -19.96
N ALA A 15 -35.47 27.26 -18.72
CA ALA A 15 -34.91 26.45 -17.64
C ALA A 15 -35.41 24.98 -17.60
N ALA A 16 -34.76 24.15 -16.76
CA ALA A 16 -35.11 22.76 -16.39
C ALA A 16 -36.50 22.65 -15.68
N PRO A 17 -37.17 21.47 -15.64
CA PRO A 17 -36.96 20.34 -14.69
C PRO A 17 -37.05 18.95 -15.43
N ILE A 18 -37.04 17.72 -14.87
CA ILE A 18 -37.89 17.08 -13.84
C ILE A 18 -37.34 15.68 -13.46
N CYS A 19 -37.69 15.26 -12.24
CA CYS A 19 -37.53 13.95 -11.58
C CYS A 19 -37.73 12.66 -12.40
N ALA A 20 -37.10 11.61 -11.87
CA ALA A 20 -37.08 10.18 -12.23
C ALA A 20 -38.44 9.45 -12.34
N PRO A 21 -38.39 8.19 -12.83
CA PRO A 21 -39.11 7.09 -12.19
C PRO A 21 -38.24 5.84 -11.92
N ALA A 22 -38.66 5.07 -10.92
CA ALA A 22 -38.14 3.76 -10.50
C ALA A 22 -38.86 2.58 -11.18
N ALA A 23 -38.22 1.40 -11.13
CA ALA A 23 -38.71 0.04 -11.45
C ALA A 23 -38.95 -0.26 -12.95
N GLU A 24 -38.87 -1.47 -13.50
CA GLU A 24 -38.31 -2.81 -13.24
C GLU A 24 -38.79 -3.66 -14.44
N GLN A 25 -37.98 -4.62 -14.96
CA GLN A 25 -38.33 -5.89 -15.67
C GLN A 25 -37.23 -6.29 -16.70
N SER A 26 -36.52 -7.42 -16.53
CA SER A 26 -36.83 -8.84 -16.89
C SER A 26 -36.83 -9.09 -18.42
N GLN A 27 -36.05 -9.99 -19.07
CA GLN A 27 -35.92 -11.45 -18.87
C GLN A 27 -34.80 -12.11 -19.78
N ALA A 28 -34.11 -13.13 -19.23
CA ALA A 28 -33.46 -14.37 -19.76
C ALA A 28 -32.77 -14.50 -21.16
N ALA A 29 -31.55 -15.07 -21.18
CA ALA A 29 -31.24 -16.48 -21.53
C ALA A 29 -29.70 -16.76 -21.53
N ALA A 30 -29.31 -18.01 -21.19
CA ALA A 30 -27.95 -18.48 -20.85
C ALA A 30 -26.99 -18.71 -22.06
N PRO A 31 -25.68 -19.02 -21.86
CA PRO A 31 -25.21 -20.29 -21.27
C PRO A 31 -24.10 -20.16 -20.20
N ALA A 32 -23.97 -21.20 -19.37
CA ALA A 32 -22.86 -21.44 -18.43
C ALA A 32 -21.51 -21.67 -19.18
N PRO A 33 -20.34 -21.86 -18.52
CA PRO A 33 -20.02 -21.82 -17.08
C PRO A 33 -18.80 -20.93 -16.76
N VAL A 34 -18.73 -20.27 -15.61
CA VAL A 34 -17.42 -20.02 -14.97
C VAL A 34 -17.53 -20.30 -13.49
N LEU A 35 -16.73 -21.29 -13.09
CA LEU A 35 -16.50 -21.72 -11.73
C LEU A 35 -16.28 -20.50 -10.84
N ALA A 36 -16.94 -20.50 -9.69
CA ALA A 36 -16.62 -19.59 -8.60
C ALA A 36 -15.11 -19.68 -8.33
N ALA A 37 -14.38 -18.64 -8.68
CA ALA A 37 -13.08 -18.40 -8.08
C ALA A 37 -13.38 -18.06 -6.62
N THR A 38 -13.43 -19.09 -5.77
CA THR A 38 -13.03 -18.92 -4.38
C THR A 38 -11.62 -18.35 -4.44
N ASP A 39 -11.52 -17.04 -4.21
CA ASP A 39 -10.25 -16.38 -3.95
C ASP A 39 -9.53 -17.22 -2.90
N GLY A 40 -8.49 -17.92 -3.36
CA GLY A 40 -7.55 -18.61 -2.51
C GLY A 40 -6.78 -17.54 -1.75
N ASN A 41 -7.38 -17.02 -0.68
CA ASN A 41 -6.64 -16.51 0.45
C ASN A 41 -5.92 -17.72 1.06
N THR A 42 -4.88 -18.21 0.37
CA THR A 42 -3.88 -19.09 0.93
C THR A 42 -3.17 -18.24 1.97
N THR A 43 -3.74 -18.22 3.18
CA THR A 43 -3.05 -17.80 4.39
C THR A 43 -1.95 -18.83 4.56
N THR A 44 -0.82 -18.60 3.87
CA THR A 44 0.43 -19.27 4.19
C THR A 44 0.76 -18.79 5.58
N SER A 45 0.35 -19.58 6.58
CA SER A 45 0.69 -19.36 7.99
C SER A 45 2.21 -19.55 8.13
N SER A 46 2.96 -18.54 7.69
CA SER A 46 4.33 -18.32 8.15
C SER A 46 4.23 -18.08 9.64
N THR A 47 4.87 -18.93 10.43
CA THR A 47 4.95 -18.79 11.89
C THR A 47 5.37 -17.36 12.22
N THR A 48 4.41 -16.55 12.65
CA THR A 48 4.56 -15.13 12.94
C THR A 48 5.27 -14.98 14.27
N GLY A 49 6.61 -15.08 14.24
CA GLY A 49 7.41 -14.63 15.36
C GLY A 49 7.24 -13.12 15.53
N SER A 50 6.97 -12.67 16.75
CA SER A 50 7.05 -11.25 17.10
C SER A 50 8.51 -10.93 17.42
N SER A 51 8.98 -9.83 16.87
CA SER A 51 10.30 -9.25 17.08
C SER A 51 10.16 -7.92 17.81
N THR A 52 11.17 -7.57 18.61
CA THR A 52 11.28 -6.27 19.28
C THR A 52 12.59 -5.63 18.85
N GLY A 53 12.59 -4.32 18.60
CA GLY A 53 13.78 -3.58 18.23
C GLY A 53 13.61 -2.08 18.37
N ASP A 54 14.60 -1.34 17.88
CA ASP A 54 14.50 0.11 17.72
C ASP A 54 14.06 0.47 16.29
N ALA A 55 13.25 1.53 16.21
CA ALA A 55 12.92 2.25 15.00
C ALA A 55 13.86 3.43 14.81
N THR A 56 14.38 3.61 13.60
CA THR A 56 14.92 4.90 13.10
C THR A 56 14.22 5.27 11.79
N TYR A 57 14.66 6.34 11.14
CA TYR A 57 14.23 6.66 9.78
C TYR A 57 15.39 7.11 8.90
N TYR A 58 15.22 6.94 7.59
CA TYR A 58 16.18 7.32 6.56
C TYR A 58 15.50 8.07 5.40
N ALA A 59 16.30 8.66 4.52
CA ALA A 59 15.83 9.20 3.25
C ALA A 59 15.71 8.05 2.23
N VAL A 60 14.49 7.74 1.82
CA VAL A 60 14.18 6.60 0.96
C VAL A 60 14.64 6.86 -0.48
N GLY A 61 15.15 5.82 -1.14
CA GLY A 61 15.60 5.87 -2.52
C GLY A 61 15.66 4.49 -3.15
N LEU A 62 16.74 4.21 -3.89
CA LEU A 62 17.02 2.88 -4.42
C LEU A 62 17.45 1.95 -3.29
N GLY A 63 16.64 0.94 -2.99
CA GLY A 63 16.93 -0.05 -1.95
C GLY A 63 17.65 -1.30 -2.48
N ALA A 64 18.22 -2.08 -1.57
CA ALA A 64 18.90 -3.34 -1.83
C ALA A 64 17.98 -4.42 -2.44
N CYS A 65 16.66 -4.27 -2.33
CA CYS A 65 15.71 -5.12 -3.04
C CYS A 65 15.55 -4.78 -4.53
N GLY A 66 16.21 -3.70 -5.01
CA GLY A 66 16.26 -3.32 -6.42
C GLY A 66 15.14 -2.39 -6.90
N TRP A 67 14.27 -1.92 -5.99
CA TRP A 67 13.23 -0.93 -6.31
C TRP A 67 13.62 0.46 -5.81
N THR A 68 13.11 1.48 -6.49
CA THR A 68 13.15 2.86 -5.99
C THR A 68 11.82 3.16 -5.32
N ASN A 69 11.87 3.59 -4.06
CA ASN A 69 10.72 4.02 -3.29
C ASN A 69 10.93 5.47 -2.82
N THR A 70 9.90 6.05 -2.20
CA THR A 70 9.90 7.44 -1.75
C THR A 70 9.59 7.57 -0.26
N ASP A 71 9.90 8.73 0.32
CA ASP A 71 9.68 9.04 1.73
C ASP A 71 8.19 9.00 2.17
N SER A 72 7.28 9.04 1.20
CA SER A 72 5.83 9.04 1.39
C SER A 72 5.21 7.64 1.30
N GLU A 73 6.00 6.60 1.05
CA GLU A 73 5.53 5.21 0.99
C GLU A 73 5.78 4.49 2.31
N MET A 74 4.87 3.59 2.70
CA MET A 74 5.01 2.78 3.91
C MET A 74 6.02 1.65 3.68
N VAL A 75 7.31 2.00 3.72
CA VAL A 75 8.42 1.09 3.47
C VAL A 75 9.45 1.11 4.59
N VAL A 76 10.23 0.03 4.67
CA VAL A 76 11.23 -0.19 5.71
C VAL A 76 12.49 -0.87 5.15
N ALA A 77 13.64 -0.50 5.70
CA ALA A 77 14.90 -1.21 5.57
C ALA A 77 15.11 -2.10 6.79
N MET A 78 15.50 -3.34 6.57
CA MET A 78 15.65 -4.34 7.63
C MET A 78 17.13 -4.63 7.89
N ASN A 79 17.50 -4.95 9.13
CA ASN A 79 18.88 -5.36 9.46
C ASN A 79 19.32 -6.60 8.67
N ALA A 80 20.64 -6.82 8.55
CA ALA A 80 21.18 -7.91 7.73
C ALA A 80 20.71 -9.32 8.14
N PRO A 81 20.69 -9.69 9.44
CA PRO A 81 20.14 -10.98 9.88
C PRO A 81 18.70 -11.23 9.42
N ASP A 82 17.81 -10.27 9.68
CA ASP A 82 16.37 -10.43 9.44
C ASP A 82 16.02 -10.23 7.96
N TRP A 83 16.78 -9.43 7.21
CA TRP A 83 16.63 -9.29 5.76
C TRP A 83 17.01 -10.57 5.00
N ALA A 84 17.86 -11.41 5.64
CA ALA A 84 18.24 -12.76 5.21
C ALA A 84 18.67 -12.85 3.74
N ALA A 85 19.64 -12.01 3.34
CA ALA A 85 20.16 -11.94 1.97
C ALA A 85 19.05 -11.71 0.90
N GLY A 86 18.04 -10.91 1.23
CA GLY A 86 16.97 -10.50 0.32
C GLY A 86 15.79 -11.46 0.27
N LYS A 87 15.81 -12.54 1.06
CA LYS A 87 14.68 -13.49 1.14
C LYS A 87 13.37 -12.84 1.58
N HIS A 88 13.47 -11.74 2.34
CA HIS A 88 12.31 -11.01 2.85
C HIS A 88 11.96 -9.75 2.02
N CYS A 89 12.62 -9.52 0.90
CA CYS A 89 12.24 -8.44 -0.03
C CYS A 89 10.80 -8.61 -0.52
N GLY A 90 10.02 -7.53 -0.48
CA GLY A 90 8.63 -7.52 -0.89
C GLY A 90 7.67 -8.15 0.13
N GLN A 91 8.16 -8.67 1.25
CA GLN A 91 7.29 -9.09 2.35
C GLN A 91 6.79 -7.89 3.14
N TYR A 92 5.66 -8.06 3.80
CA TYR A 92 5.08 -7.04 4.67
C TYR A 92 5.27 -7.37 6.14
N VAL A 93 5.51 -6.33 6.93
CA VAL A 93 5.57 -6.38 8.39
C VAL A 93 4.50 -5.48 8.99
N GLN A 94 3.85 -5.93 10.05
CA GLN A 94 3.02 -5.10 10.91
C GLN A 94 3.88 -4.62 12.07
N ILE A 95 3.96 -3.30 12.24
CA ILE A 95 4.82 -2.61 13.21
C ILE A 95 3.91 -1.87 14.19
N THR A 96 4.18 -2.01 15.48
CA THR A 96 3.49 -1.28 16.55
C THR A 96 4.50 -0.49 17.36
N GLY A 97 4.30 0.82 17.40
CA GLY A 97 5.06 1.73 18.24
C GLY A 97 4.14 2.59 19.13
N PRO A 98 4.69 3.59 19.83
CA PRO A 98 3.94 4.40 20.79
C PRO A 98 2.84 5.28 20.17
N ALA A 99 2.96 5.65 18.89
CA ALA A 99 1.97 6.49 18.20
C ALA A 99 0.90 5.67 17.48
N GLY A 100 1.19 4.42 17.11
CA GLY A 100 0.23 3.58 16.42
C GLY A 100 0.81 2.31 15.83
N THR A 101 -0.03 1.65 15.03
CA THR A 101 0.30 0.42 14.30
C THR A 101 0.13 0.66 12.81
N ALA A 102 1.10 0.22 12.01
CA ALA A 102 1.03 0.28 10.56
C ALA A 102 1.67 -0.94 9.90
N THR A 103 1.26 -1.21 8.67
CA THR A 103 1.87 -2.24 7.82
C THR A 103 2.83 -1.57 6.83
N ALA A 104 4.03 -2.13 6.69
CA ALA A 104 5.06 -1.62 5.80
C ALA A 104 5.71 -2.73 4.98
N LYS A 105 6.19 -2.37 3.79
CA LYS A 105 6.91 -3.29 2.90
C LYS A 105 8.42 -3.25 3.15
N VAL A 106 9.04 -4.41 3.21
CA VAL A 106 10.50 -4.55 3.24
C VAL A 106 11.06 -4.30 1.83
N VAL A 107 11.78 -3.20 1.66
CA VAL A 107 12.32 -2.77 0.35
C VAL A 107 13.83 -2.57 0.35
N ASP A 108 14.47 -2.61 1.51
CA ASP A 108 15.88 -2.30 1.64
C ASP A 108 16.56 -3.07 2.77
N LEU A 109 17.89 -3.07 2.74
CA LEU A 109 18.78 -3.58 3.75
C LEU A 109 19.38 -2.38 4.50
N CYS A 110 19.30 -2.39 5.83
CA CYS A 110 20.05 -1.50 6.69
C CYS A 110 21.28 -2.24 7.26
N PRO A 111 22.50 -2.05 6.71
CA PRO A 111 23.68 -2.83 7.16
C PRO A 111 24.13 -2.49 8.58
N GLY A 112 23.82 -1.28 9.06
CA GLY A 112 24.20 -0.79 10.39
C GLY A 112 23.17 -1.04 11.49
N CYS A 113 21.98 -1.56 11.15
CA CYS A 113 20.92 -1.82 12.11
C CYS A 113 21.20 -3.08 12.93
N ALA A 114 20.86 -3.06 14.23
CA ALA A 114 20.93 -4.24 15.07
C ALA A 114 19.84 -5.25 14.71
N SER A 115 19.98 -6.51 15.14
CA SER A 115 18.91 -7.50 14.96
C SER A 115 17.62 -7.03 15.64
N GLY A 116 16.48 -7.19 14.97
CA GLY A 116 15.20 -6.65 15.38
C GLY A 116 14.96 -5.17 15.01
N ASP A 117 16.00 -4.37 14.74
CA ASP A 117 15.84 -2.96 14.37
C ASP A 117 15.28 -2.80 12.95
N LEU A 118 14.50 -1.75 12.76
CA LEU A 118 13.90 -1.33 11.50
C LEU A 118 14.22 0.14 11.21
N ASP A 119 14.71 0.43 10.01
CA ASP A 119 14.93 1.80 9.55
C ASP A 119 13.81 2.19 8.58
N MET A 120 12.96 3.13 8.99
CA MET A 120 11.66 3.38 8.39
C MET A 120 11.73 4.53 7.37
N SER A 121 10.77 4.55 6.43
CA SER A 121 10.47 5.81 5.74
C SER A 121 10.03 6.88 6.74
N PRO A 122 10.22 8.18 6.42
CA PRO A 122 9.78 9.27 7.28
C PRO A 122 8.28 9.22 7.62
N VAL A 123 7.43 8.88 6.65
CA VAL A 123 5.97 8.77 6.87
C VAL A 123 5.61 7.60 7.79
N LEU A 124 6.31 6.46 7.66
CA LEU A 124 6.07 5.29 8.51
C LEU A 124 6.51 5.58 9.95
N PHE A 125 7.68 6.19 10.14
CA PHE A 125 8.16 6.58 11.47
C PHE A 125 7.17 7.52 12.16
N GLU A 126 6.67 8.53 11.46
CA GLU A 126 5.65 9.43 12.00
C GLU A 126 4.35 8.70 12.37
N ALA A 127 3.94 7.71 11.58
CA ALA A 127 2.73 6.95 11.83
C ALA A 127 2.81 6.02 13.05
N VAL A 128 3.97 5.41 13.34
CA VAL A 128 4.10 4.40 14.41
C VAL A 128 4.87 4.89 15.64
N ILE A 129 5.81 5.81 15.47
CA ILE A 129 6.61 6.40 16.55
C ILE A 129 6.13 7.81 16.91
N GLY A 130 5.83 8.64 15.91
CA GLY A 130 5.48 10.05 16.08
C GLY A 130 6.57 10.99 15.58
N ASP A 131 6.74 12.13 16.24
CA ASP A 131 7.63 13.20 15.77
C ASP A 131 9.05 12.72 15.42
N LYS A 132 9.54 13.08 14.22
CA LYS A 132 10.87 12.67 13.74
C LYS A 132 12.03 13.20 14.58
N GLY A 133 11.82 14.23 15.39
CA GLY A 133 12.79 14.73 16.37
C GLY A 133 13.10 13.71 17.48
N ILE A 134 12.26 12.69 17.67
CA ILE A 134 12.55 11.55 18.57
C ILE A 134 13.80 10.80 18.09
N GLY A 135 13.97 10.66 16.77
CA GLY A 135 15.13 10.02 16.13
C GLY A 135 15.19 8.50 16.26
N ARG A 136 14.99 7.97 17.47
CA ARG A 136 14.99 6.53 17.78
C ARG A 136 13.99 6.19 18.89
N ALA A 137 13.23 5.12 18.72
CA ALA A 137 12.31 4.61 19.76
C ALA A 137 12.10 3.10 19.67
N LYS A 138 11.64 2.49 20.76
CA LYS A 138 11.28 1.06 20.79
C LYS A 138 9.99 0.79 20.00
N MET A 139 9.96 -0.36 19.34
CA MET A 139 8.79 -0.89 18.65
C MET A 139 8.80 -2.42 18.62
N ASP A 140 7.63 -2.99 18.37
CA ASP A 140 7.43 -4.41 18.11
C ASP A 140 6.94 -4.61 16.69
N TRP A 141 7.30 -5.73 16.07
CA TRP A 141 6.84 -6.05 14.72
C TRP A 141 6.75 -7.55 14.47
N SER A 142 5.97 -7.92 13.45
CA SER A 142 5.92 -9.30 12.95
C SER A 142 5.63 -9.30 11.44
N PHE A 143 6.07 -10.33 10.73
CA PHE A 143 5.70 -10.50 9.32
C PHE A 143 4.19 -10.73 9.18
N THR A 144 3.51 -10.14 8.21
CA THR A 144 2.06 -10.36 8.06
C THR A 144 1.71 -11.66 7.33
N GLY A 145 2.72 -12.35 6.79
CA GLY A 145 2.55 -13.45 5.83
C GLY A 145 2.20 -12.99 4.41
N GLN A 146 1.96 -11.69 4.21
CA GLN A 146 1.71 -11.12 2.89
C GLN A 146 3.04 -10.83 2.17
N VAL A 147 3.07 -11.13 0.88
CA VAL A 147 4.19 -10.84 -0.01
C VAL A 147 3.66 -10.10 -1.23
N ASP A 148 4.37 -9.07 -1.68
CA ASP A 148 4.05 -8.37 -2.92
C ASP A 148 4.12 -9.37 -4.08
N SER A 149 2.96 -9.65 -4.67
CA SER A 149 2.85 -10.64 -5.76
C SER A 149 3.61 -10.20 -7.02
N ALA A 150 3.96 -8.92 -7.13
CA ALA A 150 4.80 -8.37 -8.19
C ALA A 150 6.32 -8.48 -7.92
N ALA A 151 6.71 -8.77 -6.67
CA ALA A 151 8.10 -8.81 -6.22
C ALA A 151 8.70 -10.22 -6.15
N ALA A 152 7.85 -11.25 -6.08
CA ALA A 152 8.32 -12.64 -5.97
C ALA A 152 8.72 -13.18 -7.36
N PRO A 153 10.01 -13.48 -7.62
CA PRO A 153 10.36 -14.28 -8.78
C PRO A 153 9.79 -15.69 -8.54
N ASN A 154 8.67 -16.00 -9.19
CA ASN A 154 8.05 -17.32 -9.29
C ASN A 154 7.16 -17.78 -8.11
N ALA A 155 6.33 -16.89 -7.54
CA ALA A 155 5.21 -17.33 -6.71
C ALA A 155 4.22 -18.27 -7.46
N HIS A 156 4.27 -18.28 -8.80
CA HIS A 156 3.45 -19.16 -9.65
C HIS A 156 4.03 -20.58 -9.85
N ALA A 157 5.27 -20.86 -9.45
CA ALA A 157 5.92 -22.16 -9.69
C ALA A 157 5.83 -23.15 -8.51
N LEU A 158 5.44 -22.68 -7.31
CA LEU A 158 5.29 -23.53 -6.12
C LEU A 158 3.82 -23.84 -5.77
N ALA A 159 2.85 -23.22 -6.46
CA ALA A 159 1.43 -23.56 -6.32
C ALA A 159 1.01 -24.83 -7.09
N GLY A 160 1.96 -25.57 -7.68
CA GLY A 160 1.68 -26.66 -8.62
C GLY A 160 2.48 -27.95 -8.48
N LEU A 161 3.33 -28.11 -7.45
CA LEU A 161 4.04 -29.37 -7.22
C LEU A 161 4.02 -29.73 -5.72
N GLN A 162 3.06 -30.62 -5.39
CA GLN A 162 3.05 -31.59 -4.29
C GLN A 162 2.90 -31.08 -2.86
#